data_AF-A0A3M8B9L8-F1
#
_entry.id   AF-A0A3M8B9L8-F1
#
_cell.length_a   1.000
_cell.length_b   1.000
_cell.length_c   1.000
_cell.angle_alpha   90.00
_cell.angle_beta   90.00
_cell.angle_gamma   90.00
#
_symmetry.space_group_name_H-M   'P 1'
#
loop_
_entity.id
_entity.type
_entity.pdbx_description
1 polymer ?
#
loop_
_entity_poly.entity_id
_entity_poly.type
_entity_poly.pdbx_seq_one_letter_code
_entity_poly.pdbx_strand_id
1 'polypeptide(L)'
;MRRQKPDDRYQKLIAHWEPLSPLVEGYRTLKLNILFSTQGQKLQTILVSSPGASEGKTVTAANLSLMMAKDRRKTVLIDFDLRNPRIHFTFEMPNLYGVSSYMSGMCQFSDIVQDSGVPHLSIITAGPIPHSPAELLGTPRLLELLERLRSNFDVVIVDSPPLIVSDAMVLARETDGCVLVVDASKTKRDPAVRAVEQLKTAGANLLGVVLNNKKLGKREGYYGYGYME
;
A
#
# COMPACT_ATOMS: atom_id res chain seq x y z
N MET A 1 -26.94 22.02 13.42
CA MET A 1 -26.30 21.24 12.35
C MET A 1 -25.94 19.87 12.88
N ARG A 2 -26.60 18.79 12.44
CA ARG A 2 -26.21 17.41 12.79
C ARG A 2 -24.90 17.09 12.09
N ARG A 3 -23.83 16.81 12.83
CA ARG A 3 -22.61 16.20 12.27
C ARG A 3 -23.04 14.89 11.61
N GLN A 4 -22.84 14.76 10.30
CA GLN A 4 -22.95 13.49 9.59
C GLN A 4 -22.06 12.48 10.33
N LYS A 5 -22.62 11.34 10.73
CA LYS A 5 -21.79 10.24 11.24
C LYS A 5 -20.86 9.81 10.11
N PRO A 6 -19.54 9.73 10.33
CA PRO A 6 -18.65 9.27 9.28
C PRO A 6 -18.97 7.81 8.93
N ASP A 7 -18.73 7.45 7.68
CA ASP A 7 -19.08 6.17 7.10
C ASP A 7 -18.26 5.04 7.76
N ASP A 8 -18.94 4.11 8.44
CA ASP A 8 -18.33 3.10 9.33
C ASP A 8 -17.37 2.13 8.61
N ARG A 9 -17.43 2.10 7.28
CA ARG A 9 -16.64 1.23 6.40
C ARG A 9 -15.12 1.32 6.57
N TYR A 10 -14.62 2.41 7.16
CA TYR A 10 -13.19 2.66 7.25
C TYR A 10 -12.60 2.42 8.63
N GLN A 11 -13.27 1.82 9.61
CA GLN A 11 -12.85 1.80 11.03
C GLN A 11 -11.36 1.45 11.28
N LYS A 12 -10.71 0.72 10.36
CA LYS A 12 -9.28 0.35 10.42
C LYS A 12 -8.32 1.41 9.84
N LEU A 13 -8.83 2.44 9.17
CA LEU A 13 -8.06 3.49 8.49
C LEU A 13 -7.96 4.75 9.35
N ILE A 14 -6.91 4.78 10.16
CA ILE A 14 -6.62 5.87 11.10
C ILE A 14 -6.64 7.24 10.42
N ALA A 15 -6.11 7.34 9.20
CA ALA A 15 -6.05 8.60 8.47
C ALA A 15 -7.39 9.11 7.95
N HIS A 16 -8.44 8.29 7.95
CA HIS A 16 -9.80 8.70 7.64
C HIS A 16 -10.52 9.25 8.88
N TRP A 17 -10.39 8.58 10.03
CA TRP A 17 -11.17 8.88 11.24
C TRP A 17 -10.58 9.94 12.16
N GLU A 18 -9.24 9.98 12.27
CA GLU A 18 -8.58 10.87 13.21
C GLU A 18 -7.54 11.74 12.50
N PRO A 19 -7.95 12.73 11.67
CA PRO A 19 -7.03 13.54 10.87
C PRO A 19 -5.94 14.27 11.69
N LEU A 20 -6.18 14.47 12.97
CA LEU A 20 -5.28 15.16 13.91
C LEU A 20 -4.49 14.19 14.81
N SER A 21 -4.62 12.87 14.61
CA SER A 21 -3.89 11.87 15.40
C SER A 21 -2.41 11.86 15.03
N PRO A 22 -1.49 11.68 16.01
CA PRO A 22 -0.05 11.53 15.74
C PRO A 22 0.28 10.41 14.73
N LEU A 23 -0.58 9.39 14.63
CA LEU A 23 -0.44 8.32 13.65
C LEU A 23 -0.66 8.82 12.21
N VAL A 24 -1.55 9.80 12.02
CA VAL A 24 -1.75 10.45 10.71
C VAL A 24 -0.55 11.30 10.34
N GLU A 25 0.09 11.95 11.32
CA GLU A 25 1.32 12.72 11.07
C GLU A 25 2.48 11.82 10.61
N GLY A 26 2.57 10.59 11.13
CA GLY A 26 3.48 9.58 10.62
C GLY A 26 3.25 9.27 9.13
N TYR A 27 1.99 9.13 8.70
CA TYR A 27 1.66 8.92 7.29
C TYR A 27 1.83 10.18 6.42
N ARG A 28 1.64 11.39 6.96
CA ARG A 28 2.00 12.64 6.27
C ARG A 28 3.50 12.72 6.01
N THR A 29 4.29 12.41 7.03
CA THR A 29 5.75 12.37 6.93
C THR A 29 6.20 11.32 5.92
N LEU A 30 5.61 10.11 5.94
CA LEU A 30 5.88 9.07 4.95
C LEU A 30 5.59 9.57 3.53
N LYS A 31 4.41 10.16 3.29
CA LYS A 31 4.04 10.73 1.99
C LYS A 31 5.07 11.76 1.53
N LEU A 32 5.43 12.71 2.39
CA LEU A 32 6.39 13.76 2.05
C LEU A 32 7.77 13.17 1.71
N ASN A 33 8.26 12.21 2.51
CA ASN A 33 9.54 11.55 2.23
C ASN A 33 9.55 10.80 0.89
N ILE A 34 8.44 10.17 0.51
CA ILE A 34 8.29 9.54 -0.81
C ILE A 34 8.29 10.59 -1.92
N LEU A 35 7.59 11.71 -1.74
CA LEU A 35 7.58 12.78 -2.74
C LEU A 35 8.93 13.50 -2.86
N PHE A 36 9.76 13.50 -1.82
CA PHE A 36 11.12 14.07 -1.87
C PHE A 36 12.18 13.08 -2.37
N SER A 37 11.93 11.76 -2.29
CA SER A 37 12.86 10.76 -2.81
C SER A 37 12.86 10.68 -4.34
N THR A 38 11.90 11.34 -5.00
CA THR A 38 11.88 11.54 -6.45
C THR A 38 13.03 12.48 -6.85
N GLN A 39 14.19 11.97 -7.22
CA GLN A 39 15.29 12.77 -7.81
C GLN A 39 14.93 13.24 -9.25
N GLY A 40 13.79 13.90 -9.43
CA GLY A 40 13.22 14.24 -10.73
C GLY A 40 12.54 13.07 -11.48
N GLN A 41 12.61 11.85 -10.95
CA GLN A 41 11.91 10.69 -11.51
C GLN A 41 10.42 10.69 -11.11
N LYS A 42 9.54 10.40 -12.06
CA LYS A 42 8.10 10.26 -11.80
C LYS A 42 7.85 8.93 -11.07
N LEU A 43 7.67 8.98 -9.74
CA LEU A 43 7.20 7.82 -8.97
C LEU A 43 5.66 7.74 -9.07
N GLN A 44 5.18 6.79 -9.87
CA GLN A 44 3.76 6.59 -10.09
C GLN A 44 3.26 5.29 -9.46
N THR A 45 4.08 4.25 -9.44
CA THR A 45 3.80 2.94 -8.84
C THR A 45 4.68 2.72 -7.61
N ILE A 46 4.04 2.56 -6.45
CA ILE A 46 4.72 2.40 -5.17
C ILE A 46 4.31 1.07 -4.55
N LEU A 47 5.25 0.14 -4.45
CA LEU A 47 5.09 -1.11 -3.73
C LEU A 47 5.19 -0.90 -2.22
N VAL A 48 4.30 -1.53 -1.47
CA VAL A 48 4.40 -1.67 -0.02
C VAL A 48 4.56 -3.16 0.29
N SER A 49 5.68 -3.53 0.90
CA SER A 49 5.98 -4.92 1.28
C SER A 49 6.59 -5.00 2.68
N SER A 50 6.90 -6.21 3.16
CA SER A 50 7.48 -6.45 4.48
C SER A 50 8.34 -7.71 4.51
N PRO A 51 9.30 -7.84 5.45
CA PRO A 51 10.10 -9.06 5.60
C PRO A 51 9.25 -10.32 5.83
N GLY A 52 8.23 -10.20 6.69
CA GLY A 52 7.33 -11.28 7.06
C GLY A 52 5.85 -10.87 7.11
N ALA A 53 5.01 -11.84 7.47
CA ALA A 53 3.57 -11.63 7.57
C ALA A 53 3.19 -10.73 8.77
N SER A 54 2.04 -10.08 8.64
CA SER A 54 1.42 -9.29 9.71
C SER A 54 2.29 -8.15 10.26
N GLU A 55 3.12 -7.50 9.42
CA GLU A 55 3.95 -6.36 9.84
C GLU A 55 3.28 -4.99 9.68
N GLY A 56 2.07 -4.96 9.09
CA GLY A 56 1.27 -3.75 8.89
C GLY A 56 1.26 -3.21 7.47
N LYS A 57 1.90 -3.91 6.52
CA LYS A 57 1.96 -3.57 5.08
C LYS A 57 0.63 -3.07 4.48
N THR A 58 -0.46 -3.83 4.63
CA THR A 58 -1.77 -3.49 4.07
C THR A 58 -2.38 -2.23 4.71
N VAL A 59 -2.20 -2.06 6.03
CA VAL A 59 -2.67 -0.86 6.73
C VAL A 59 -1.86 0.36 6.29
N THR A 60 -0.54 0.21 6.17
CA THR A 60 0.34 1.26 5.67
C THR A 60 -0.01 1.64 4.22
N ALA A 61 -0.22 0.66 3.35
CA ALA A 61 -0.62 0.88 1.96
C ALA A 61 -1.95 1.64 1.87
N ALA A 62 -2.95 1.23 2.64
CA ALA A 62 -4.25 1.89 2.65
C ALA A 62 -4.23 3.31 3.23
N ASN A 63 -3.46 3.57 4.28
CA ASN A 63 -3.33 4.94 4.80
C ASN A 63 -2.49 5.82 3.87
N LEU A 64 -1.46 5.27 3.21
CA LEU A 64 -0.69 5.99 2.21
C LEU A 64 -1.55 6.37 1.00
N SER A 65 -2.39 5.46 0.49
CA SER A 65 -3.29 5.75 -0.62
C SER A 65 -4.31 6.84 -0.26
N LEU A 66 -4.85 6.82 0.96
CA LEU A 66 -5.69 7.91 1.48
C LEU A 66 -4.95 9.25 1.50
N MET A 67 -3.68 9.28 1.95
CA MET A 67 -2.90 10.51 2.00
C MET A 67 -2.61 11.08 0.61
N MET A 68 -2.36 10.22 -0.38
CA MET A 68 -2.19 10.63 -1.78
C MET A 68 -3.50 11.16 -2.37
N ALA A 69 -4.63 10.49 -2.12
CA ALA A 69 -5.94 10.90 -2.60
C ALA A 69 -6.41 12.25 -2.00
N LYS A 70 -6.07 12.53 -0.73
CA LYS A 70 -6.39 13.83 -0.09
C LYS A 70 -5.69 15.01 -0.76
N ASP A 71 -4.56 14.79 -1.41
CA ASP A 71 -3.87 15.79 -2.24
C ASP A 71 -4.49 15.92 -3.64
N ARG A 72 -5.69 15.35 -3.85
CA ARG A 72 -6.45 15.31 -5.11
C ARG A 72 -5.75 14.59 -6.27
N ARG A 73 -4.72 13.79 -5.97
CA ARG A 73 -4.12 12.88 -6.95
C ARG A 73 -5.08 11.73 -7.21
N LYS A 74 -5.35 11.44 -8.47
CA LYS A 74 -6.18 10.29 -8.85
C LYS A 74 -5.43 9.01 -8.46
N THR A 75 -5.81 8.43 -7.33
CA THR A 75 -5.06 7.36 -6.66
C THR A 75 -5.80 6.04 -6.76
N VAL A 76 -5.07 4.95 -6.96
CA VAL A 76 -5.61 3.59 -6.82
C VAL A 76 -4.79 2.79 -5.81
N LEU A 77 -5.47 2.06 -4.94
CA LEU A 77 -4.88 1.01 -4.11
C LEU A 77 -5.21 -0.36 -4.73
N ILE A 78 -4.21 -1.17 -5.02
CA ILE A 78 -4.38 -2.49 -5.61
C ILE A 78 -3.84 -3.59 -4.68
N ASP A 79 -4.63 -4.64 -4.46
CA ASP A 79 -4.29 -5.80 -3.61
C ASP A 79 -3.66 -6.91 -4.46
N PHE A 80 -2.33 -7.01 -4.43
CA PHE A 80 -1.59 -8.12 -5.04
C PHE A 80 -1.23 -9.22 -4.01
N ASP A 81 -1.66 -9.15 -2.76
CA ASP A 81 -1.55 -10.28 -1.81
C ASP A 81 -2.64 -11.32 -2.13
N LEU A 82 -2.49 -11.99 -3.28
CA LEU A 82 -3.43 -12.99 -3.78
C LEU A 82 -3.52 -14.24 -2.88
N ARG A 83 -2.63 -14.37 -1.90
CA ARG A 83 -2.58 -15.49 -0.95
C ARG A 83 -3.43 -15.22 0.28
N ASN A 84 -3.43 -13.99 0.77
CA ASN A 84 -4.17 -13.59 1.96
C ASN A 84 -4.69 -12.15 1.83
N PRO A 85 -5.62 -11.89 0.89
CA PRO A 85 -6.05 -10.54 0.57
C PRO A 85 -6.83 -9.92 1.73
N ARG A 86 -6.55 -8.64 2.01
CA ARG A 86 -7.11 -7.93 3.18
C ARG A 86 -7.73 -6.57 2.86
N ILE A 87 -7.49 -6.03 1.67
CA ILE A 87 -8.00 -4.69 1.31
C ILE A 87 -9.53 -4.68 1.26
N HIS A 88 -10.15 -5.69 0.68
CA HIS A 88 -11.62 -5.76 0.59
C HIS A 88 -12.31 -5.79 1.97
N PHE A 89 -11.70 -6.40 3.00
CA PHE A 89 -12.17 -6.34 4.39
C PHE A 89 -11.91 -4.99 5.09
N THR A 90 -10.99 -4.20 4.55
CA THR A 90 -10.61 -2.89 5.12
C THR A 90 -11.50 -1.78 4.58
N PHE A 91 -12.00 -1.94 3.36
CA PHE A 91 -12.89 -1.00 2.68
C PHE A 91 -14.34 -1.51 2.58
N GLU A 92 -14.65 -2.66 3.21
CA GLU A 92 -15.96 -3.30 3.23
C GLU A 92 -16.60 -3.43 1.83
N MET A 93 -15.84 -3.99 0.90
CA MET A 93 -16.24 -4.09 -0.51
C MET A 93 -16.19 -5.52 -1.07
N PRO A 94 -16.91 -5.80 -2.15
CA PRO A 94 -16.88 -7.10 -2.80
C PRO A 94 -15.49 -7.48 -3.33
N ASN A 95 -15.16 -8.77 -3.23
CA ASN A 95 -13.94 -9.36 -3.78
C ASN A 95 -14.26 -10.40 -4.88
N LEU A 96 -15.35 -10.19 -5.63
CA LEU A 96 -15.85 -11.11 -6.67
C LEU A 96 -14.98 -11.06 -7.93
N TYR A 97 -14.59 -9.86 -8.33
CA TYR A 97 -13.66 -9.59 -9.42
C TYR A 97 -12.54 -8.70 -8.92
N GLY A 98 -11.31 -9.00 -9.33
CA GLY A 98 -10.13 -8.27 -8.93
C GLY A 98 -8.91 -8.67 -9.76
N VAL A 99 -7.72 -8.49 -9.19
CA VAL A 99 -6.44 -8.80 -9.84
C VAL A 99 -6.44 -10.21 -10.44
N SER A 100 -6.77 -11.24 -9.67
CA SER A 100 -6.74 -12.64 -10.15
C SER A 100 -7.70 -12.88 -11.32
N SER A 101 -8.90 -12.31 -11.27
CA SER A 101 -9.90 -12.43 -12.34
C SER A 101 -9.43 -11.78 -13.64
N TYR A 102 -8.86 -10.57 -13.55
CA TYR A 102 -8.33 -9.85 -14.71
C TYR A 102 -7.10 -10.56 -15.31
N MET A 103 -6.20 -11.02 -14.44
CA MET A 103 -5.00 -11.76 -14.85
C MET A 103 -5.36 -13.09 -15.51
N SER A 104 -6.49 -13.69 -15.15
CA SER A 104 -7.03 -14.90 -15.78
C SER A 104 -7.87 -14.62 -17.04
N GLY A 105 -8.06 -13.35 -17.43
CA GLY A 105 -8.85 -12.97 -18.59
C GLY A 105 -10.36 -13.11 -18.43
N MET A 106 -10.87 -13.22 -17.20
CA MET A 106 -12.29 -13.42 -16.91
C MET A 106 -13.10 -12.11 -16.87
N CYS A 107 -12.43 -10.96 -16.82
CA CYS A 107 -13.06 -9.65 -16.79
C CYS A 107 -12.18 -8.58 -17.46
N GLN A 108 -12.75 -7.41 -17.70
CA GLN A 108 -12.05 -6.24 -18.22
C GLN A 108 -11.49 -5.37 -17.10
N PHE A 109 -10.60 -4.43 -17.46
CA PHE A 109 -10.01 -3.50 -16.51
C PHE A 109 -11.05 -2.63 -15.78
N SER A 110 -12.11 -2.20 -16.48
CA SER A 110 -13.21 -1.43 -15.90
C SER A 110 -13.96 -2.18 -14.80
N ASP A 111 -13.99 -3.52 -14.88
CA ASP A 111 -14.78 -4.36 -13.98
C ASP A 111 -14.11 -4.53 -12.61
N ILE A 112 -12.81 -4.28 -12.53
CA ILE A 112 -12.01 -4.47 -11.31
C ILE A 112 -11.70 -3.17 -10.57
N VAL A 113 -11.92 -2.01 -11.22
CA VAL A 113 -11.72 -0.69 -10.62
C VAL A 113 -12.99 -0.28 -9.89
N GLN A 114 -12.95 -0.33 -8.56
CA GLN A 114 -14.09 -0.01 -7.70
C GLN A 114 -13.92 1.38 -7.07
N ASP A 115 -15.02 2.11 -6.93
CA ASP A 115 -15.05 3.33 -6.12
C ASP A 115 -14.89 2.97 -4.63
N SER A 116 -13.93 3.60 -3.96
CA SER A 116 -13.72 3.38 -2.53
C SER A 116 -14.83 3.99 -1.68
N GLY A 117 -15.50 5.05 -2.16
CA GLY A 117 -16.31 5.98 -1.37
C GLY A 117 -15.50 7.16 -0.81
N VAL A 118 -14.18 7.21 -1.02
CA VAL A 118 -13.30 8.34 -0.72
C VAL A 118 -12.99 9.09 -2.03
N PRO A 119 -13.18 10.43 -2.08
CA PRO A 119 -12.84 11.22 -3.25
C PRO A 119 -11.40 10.97 -3.72
N HIS A 120 -11.22 10.80 -5.03
CA HIS A 120 -9.94 10.56 -5.70
C HIS A 120 -9.26 9.22 -5.35
N LEU A 121 -9.92 8.30 -4.64
CA LEU A 121 -9.39 6.98 -4.35
C LEU A 121 -10.25 5.88 -4.98
N SER A 122 -9.64 5.08 -5.83
CA SER A 122 -10.21 3.81 -6.32
C SER A 122 -9.51 2.63 -5.65
N ILE A 123 -10.20 1.50 -5.57
CA ILE A 123 -9.65 0.24 -5.06
C ILE A 123 -9.74 -0.83 -6.14
N ILE A 124 -8.69 -1.64 -6.25
CA ILE A 124 -8.71 -2.90 -6.99
C ILE A 124 -8.41 -3.99 -5.96
N THR A 125 -9.39 -4.84 -5.69
CA THR A 125 -9.24 -5.97 -4.77
C THR A 125 -8.51 -7.13 -5.46
N ALA A 126 -8.09 -8.12 -4.69
CA ALA A 126 -7.32 -9.25 -5.22
C ALA A 126 -8.15 -10.15 -6.14
N GLY A 127 -9.47 -10.17 -5.97
CA GLY A 127 -10.36 -11.17 -6.57
C GLY A 127 -10.31 -12.50 -5.82
N PRO A 128 -10.94 -13.55 -6.37
CA PRO A 128 -10.89 -14.91 -5.84
C PRO A 128 -9.45 -15.40 -5.69
N ILE A 129 -9.16 -16.16 -4.63
CA ILE A 129 -7.82 -16.71 -4.39
C ILE A 129 -7.50 -17.73 -5.51
N PRO A 130 -6.48 -17.48 -6.34
CA PRO A 130 -6.13 -18.38 -7.43
C PRO A 130 -5.39 -19.61 -6.92
N HIS A 131 -5.43 -20.71 -7.68
CA HIS A 131 -4.68 -21.93 -7.34
C HIS A 131 -3.17 -21.71 -7.33
N SER A 132 -2.63 -20.89 -8.23
CA SER A 132 -1.20 -20.58 -8.34
C SER A 132 -0.96 -19.06 -8.50
N PRO A 133 -0.82 -18.30 -7.40
CA PRO A 133 -0.53 -16.87 -7.45
C PRO A 133 0.75 -16.50 -8.22
N ALA A 134 1.81 -17.28 -8.04
CA ALA A 134 3.12 -17.01 -8.63
C ALA A 134 3.09 -17.06 -10.17
N GLU A 135 2.35 -18.02 -10.73
CA GLU A 135 2.20 -18.17 -12.18
C GLU A 135 1.50 -16.96 -12.80
N LEU A 136 0.47 -16.41 -12.15
CA LEU A 136 -0.22 -15.23 -12.66
C LEU A 136 0.72 -14.03 -12.77
N LEU A 137 1.56 -13.81 -11.77
CA LEU A 137 2.51 -12.69 -11.75
C LEU A 137 3.66 -12.84 -12.75
N GLY A 138 3.97 -14.07 -13.17
CA GLY A 138 4.99 -14.36 -14.18
C GLY A 138 4.52 -14.12 -15.62
N THR A 139 3.28 -13.70 -15.84
CA THR A 139 2.72 -13.49 -17.20
C THR A 139 2.91 -12.05 -17.71
N PRO A 140 2.91 -11.84 -19.04
CA PRO A 140 2.90 -10.49 -19.63
C PRO A 140 1.73 -9.62 -19.19
N ARG A 141 0.62 -10.21 -18.73
CA ARG A 141 -0.56 -9.49 -18.23
C ARG A 141 -0.28 -8.61 -17.03
N LEU A 142 0.75 -8.92 -16.23
CA LEU A 142 1.15 -8.07 -15.10
C LEU A 142 1.62 -6.71 -15.62
N LEU A 143 2.48 -6.71 -16.65
CA LEU A 143 2.98 -5.48 -17.26
C LEU A 143 1.84 -4.70 -17.92
N GLU A 144 0.93 -5.39 -18.63
CA GLU A 144 -0.26 -4.76 -19.21
C GLU A 144 -1.16 -4.10 -18.16
N LEU A 145 -1.35 -4.76 -17.00
CA LEU A 145 -2.11 -4.22 -15.88
C LEU A 145 -1.43 -2.97 -15.32
N LEU A 146 -0.12 -3.04 -15.04
CA LEU A 146 0.64 -1.90 -14.52
C LEU A 146 0.62 -0.71 -15.49
N GLU A 147 0.76 -0.94 -16.80
CA GLU A 147 0.65 0.12 -17.82
C GLU A 147 -0.75 0.74 -17.89
N ARG A 148 -1.80 -0.07 -17.78
CA ARG A 148 -3.17 0.45 -17.67
C ARG A 148 -3.36 1.30 -16.42
N LEU A 149 -2.80 0.88 -15.29
CA LEU A 149 -2.85 1.65 -14.05
C LEU A 149 -2.09 2.97 -14.20
N ARG A 150 -0.89 2.93 -14.80
CA ARG A 150 -0.09 4.14 -15.10
C ARG A 150 -0.80 5.10 -16.06
N SER A 151 -1.60 4.58 -16.99
CA SER A 151 -2.34 5.43 -17.93
C SER A 151 -3.57 6.09 -17.30
N ASN A 152 -4.12 5.51 -16.22
CA ASN A 152 -5.41 5.91 -15.66
C ASN A 152 -5.34 6.62 -14.32
N PHE A 153 -4.23 6.53 -13.58
CA PHE A 153 -4.08 7.07 -12.23
C PHE A 153 -2.79 7.85 -12.08
N ASP A 154 -2.78 8.93 -11.29
CA ASP A 154 -1.57 9.68 -10.97
C ASP A 154 -0.65 8.92 -10.01
N VAL A 155 -1.24 8.10 -9.13
CA VAL A 155 -0.55 7.29 -8.12
C VAL A 155 -1.20 5.91 -7.99
N VAL A 156 -0.37 4.88 -7.96
CA VAL A 156 -0.74 3.47 -7.83
C VAL A 156 -0.01 2.93 -6.61
N ILE A 157 -0.75 2.64 -5.54
CA ILE A 157 -0.21 1.99 -4.34
C ILE A 157 -0.49 0.49 -4.44
N VAL A 158 0.58 -0.31 -4.37
CA VAL A 158 0.54 -1.76 -4.56
C VAL A 158 0.75 -2.43 -3.20
N ASP A 159 -0.30 -3.01 -2.60
CA ASP A 159 -0.14 -3.92 -1.46
C ASP A 159 0.29 -5.28 -1.98
N SER A 160 1.29 -5.89 -1.33
CA SER A 160 1.96 -7.09 -1.83
C SER A 160 2.07 -8.16 -0.76
N PRO A 161 2.26 -9.44 -1.09
CA PRO A 161 2.63 -10.43 -0.08
C PRO A 161 3.99 -10.08 0.57
N PRO A 162 4.35 -10.69 1.72
CA PRO A 162 5.67 -10.49 2.31
C PRO A 162 6.80 -11.02 1.42
N LEU A 163 8.00 -10.44 1.52
CA LEU A 163 9.19 -10.75 0.70
C LEU A 163 9.73 -12.18 0.88
N ILE A 164 9.31 -12.88 1.93
CA ILE A 164 9.58 -14.31 2.09
C ILE A 164 8.98 -15.15 0.94
N VAL A 165 8.05 -14.58 0.17
CA VAL A 165 7.45 -15.17 -1.03
C VAL A 165 8.01 -14.48 -2.28
N SER A 166 8.32 -15.26 -3.33
CA SER A 166 8.84 -14.79 -4.62
C SER A 166 7.96 -13.73 -5.30
N ASP A 167 6.65 -13.80 -5.09
CA ASP A 167 5.63 -12.96 -5.71
C ASP A 167 5.90 -11.46 -5.49
N ALA A 168 6.32 -11.08 -4.28
CA ALA A 168 6.63 -9.70 -3.92
C ALA A 168 7.87 -9.17 -4.64
N MET A 169 8.83 -10.04 -4.96
CA MET A 169 10.07 -9.67 -5.65
C MET A 169 9.83 -9.30 -7.11
N VAL A 170 8.92 -10.02 -7.78
CA VAL A 170 8.49 -9.69 -9.15
C VAL A 170 7.87 -8.30 -9.15
N LEU A 171 6.93 -8.04 -8.24
CA LEU A 171 6.29 -6.72 -8.13
C LEU A 171 7.31 -5.62 -7.83
N ALA A 172 8.27 -5.87 -6.94
CA ALA A 172 9.27 -4.88 -6.55
C ALA A 172 10.15 -4.43 -7.72
N ARG A 173 10.41 -5.32 -8.68
CA ARG A 173 11.15 -5.01 -9.90
C ARG A 173 10.34 -4.17 -10.90
N GLU A 174 9.03 -4.41 -10.99
CA GLU A 174 8.15 -3.78 -11.97
C GLU A 174 7.52 -2.46 -11.51
N THR A 175 7.70 -2.09 -10.23
CA THR A 175 7.25 -0.81 -9.65
C THR A 175 8.37 0.23 -9.56
N ASP A 176 8.01 1.51 -9.66
CA ASP A 176 8.96 2.62 -9.68
C ASP A 176 9.68 2.82 -8.33
N GLY A 177 9.05 2.41 -7.24
CA GLY A 177 9.63 2.46 -5.91
C GLY A 177 9.00 1.48 -4.93
N CYS A 178 9.76 1.06 -3.92
CA CYS A 178 9.33 0.15 -2.87
C CYS A 178 9.51 0.77 -1.49
N VAL A 179 8.51 0.62 -0.62
CA VAL A 179 8.55 0.95 0.80
C VAL A 179 8.52 -0.36 1.60
N LEU A 180 9.54 -0.57 2.42
CA LEU A 180 9.61 -1.75 3.29
C LEU A 180 9.02 -1.44 4.67
N VAL A 181 7.96 -2.13 5.05
CA VAL A 181 7.35 -2.02 6.38
C VAL A 181 7.96 -3.07 7.30
N VAL A 182 8.51 -2.60 8.42
CA VAL A 182 9.16 -3.44 9.44
C VAL A 182 8.47 -3.20 10.79
N ASP A 183 8.00 -4.27 11.42
CA ASP A 183 7.39 -4.23 12.74
C ASP A 183 8.48 -4.12 13.83
N ALA A 184 8.61 -2.93 14.42
CA ALA A 184 9.60 -2.62 15.44
C ALA A 184 9.39 -3.40 16.76
N SER A 185 8.21 -3.99 16.97
CA SER A 185 7.90 -4.74 18.19
C SER A 185 8.31 -6.22 18.13
N LYS A 186 8.44 -6.78 16.92
CA LYS A 186 8.66 -8.23 16.73
C LYS A 186 9.76 -8.59 15.72
N THR A 187 10.01 -7.74 14.71
CA THR A 187 10.92 -8.09 13.62
C THR A 187 12.35 -7.91 14.06
N LYS A 188 13.11 -9.02 14.06
CA LYS A 188 14.53 -9.01 14.40
C LYS A 188 15.33 -8.32 13.29
N ARG A 189 16.53 -7.86 13.64
CA ARG A 189 17.46 -7.20 12.70
C ARG A 189 17.77 -8.05 11.47
N ASP A 190 18.09 -9.33 11.65
CA ASP A 190 18.57 -10.16 10.53
C ASP A 190 17.50 -10.36 9.43
N PRO A 191 16.23 -10.70 9.74
CA PRO A 191 15.17 -10.69 8.72
C PRO A 191 15.01 -9.36 7.99
N ALA A 192 15.10 -8.23 8.70
CA ALA A 192 14.98 -6.90 8.09
C ALA A 192 16.16 -6.60 7.14
N VAL A 193 17.39 -6.94 7.53
CA VAL A 193 18.58 -6.79 6.69
C VAL A 193 18.48 -7.67 5.45
N ARG A 194 18.10 -8.94 5.61
CA ARG A 194 17.91 -9.86 4.47
C ARG A 194 16.84 -9.36 3.50
N ALA A 195 15.74 -8.80 3.99
CA ALA A 195 14.71 -8.22 3.14
C ALA A 195 15.24 -7.07 2.28
N VAL A 196 16.07 -6.19 2.87
CA VAL A 196 16.74 -5.10 2.13
C VAL A 196 17.70 -5.66 1.08
N GLU A 197 18.49 -6.68 1.43
CA GLU A 197 19.40 -7.35 0.49
C GLU A 197 18.64 -7.99 -0.67
N GLN A 198 17.55 -8.70 -0.39
CA GLN A 198 16.68 -9.30 -1.40
C GLN A 198 16.17 -8.24 -2.39
N LEU A 199 15.58 -7.15 -1.90
CA LEU A 199 15.09 -6.05 -2.73
C LEU A 199 16.20 -5.46 -3.62
N LYS A 200 17.40 -5.25 -3.07
CA LYS A 200 18.56 -4.78 -3.83
C LYS A 200 18.96 -5.77 -4.93
N THR A 201 19.03 -7.06 -4.61
CA THR A 201 19.39 -8.12 -5.57
C THR A 201 18.38 -8.21 -6.71
N ALA A 202 17.10 -7.96 -6.45
CA ALA A 202 16.07 -7.91 -7.51
C ALA A 202 16.06 -6.62 -8.33
N GLY A 203 16.93 -5.65 -8.02
CA GLY A 203 16.98 -4.36 -8.70
C GLY A 203 15.83 -3.42 -8.33
N ALA A 204 15.16 -3.66 -7.19
CA ALA A 204 14.09 -2.79 -6.73
C ALA A 204 14.63 -1.44 -6.23
N ASN A 205 13.93 -0.36 -6.57
CA ASN A 205 14.21 0.97 -6.04
C ASN A 205 13.63 1.12 -4.62
N LEU A 206 14.40 0.75 -3.60
CA LEU A 206 13.98 0.90 -2.20
C LEU A 206 14.01 2.39 -1.78
N LEU A 207 12.82 2.98 -1.64
CA LEU A 207 12.63 4.38 -1.24
C LEU A 207 12.93 4.60 0.25
N GLY A 208 12.73 3.57 1.07
CA GLY A 208 12.96 3.65 2.51
C GLY A 208 12.24 2.57 3.32
N VAL A 209 12.32 2.71 4.64
CA VAL A 209 11.76 1.77 5.61
C VAL A 209 10.76 2.49 6.52
N VAL A 210 9.61 1.88 6.74
CA VAL A 210 8.62 2.30 7.74
C VAL A 210 8.74 1.40 8.96
N LEU A 211 9.07 1.98 10.12
CA LEU A 211 9.02 1.27 11.40
C LEU A 211 7.61 1.34 11.96
N ASN A 212 6.87 0.24 11.85
CA ASN A 212 5.52 0.11 12.39
C ASN A 212 5.53 -0.46 13.82
N ASN A 213 4.44 -0.27 14.58
CA ASN A 213 4.28 -0.78 15.96
C ASN A 213 5.40 -0.35 16.93
N LYS A 214 6.09 0.78 16.67
CA LYS A 214 7.07 1.33 17.61
C LYS A 214 6.34 1.79 18.88
N LYS A 215 6.74 1.25 20.03
CA LYS A 215 6.31 1.79 21.33
C LYS A 215 6.94 3.17 21.50
N LEU A 216 6.13 4.21 21.56
CA LEU A 216 6.60 5.55 21.93
C LEU A 216 7.05 5.53 23.39
N GLY A 217 8.30 5.86 23.66
CA GLY A 217 8.78 6.00 25.04
C GLY A 217 8.08 7.16 25.76
N LYS A 218 7.96 7.10 27.10
CA LYS A 218 7.34 8.17 27.93
C LYS A 218 7.95 9.58 27.70
N ARG A 219 9.15 9.69 27.12
CA ARG A 219 9.81 10.95 26.74
C ARG A 219 9.69 11.31 25.25
N GLU A 220 9.33 10.38 24.39
CA GLU A 220 9.18 10.61 22.93
C GLU A 220 7.77 11.08 22.54
N GLY A 221 6.80 11.04 23.46
CA GLY A 221 5.46 11.64 23.28
C GLY A 221 5.45 13.17 23.22
N TYR A 222 6.62 13.81 23.32
CA TYR A 222 6.83 15.26 23.27
C TYR A 222 7.17 15.80 21.87
N TYR A 223 6.99 15.03 20.80
CA TYR A 223 6.90 15.57 19.43
C TYR A 223 5.49 16.09 19.11
N GLY A 224 4.76 16.56 20.13
CA GLY A 224 3.68 17.53 19.95
C GLY A 224 4.30 18.91 19.87
N TYR A 225 4.56 19.40 18.66
CA TYR A 225 4.98 20.78 18.46
C TYR A 225 3.93 21.71 19.08
N GLY A 226 4.35 22.43 20.11
CA GLY A 226 3.65 23.60 20.60
C GLY A 226 3.64 24.66 19.52
N TYR A 227 2.45 24.96 19.01
CA TYR A 227 2.17 26.29 18.49
C TYR A 227 1.80 27.15 19.69
N MET A 228 2.79 27.86 20.23
CA MET A 228 2.58 29.16 20.86
C MET A 228 2.67 30.20 19.75
N GLU A 229 1.51 30.66 19.30
CA GLU A 229 1.05 32.06 19.37
C GLU A 229 -0.44 32.11 19.01
#